data_AF-A0A0F9AA00-F1
#
_entry.id   AF-A0A0F9AA00-F1
#
_cell.length_a   1.000
_cell.length_b   1.000
_cell.length_c   1.000
_cell.angle_alpha   90.00
_cell.angle_beta   90.00
_cell.angle_gamma   90.00
#
_symmetry.space_group_name_H-M   'P 1'
#
loop_
_entity.id
_entity.type
_entity.pdbx_description
1 polymer ?
#
loop_
_entity_poly.entity_id
_entity_poly.type
_entity_poly.pdbx_seq_one_letter_code
_entity_poly.pdbx_strand_id
1 'polypeptide(L)'
;MIKKLLLPVILISLLLLQGCALRRRLEFIPKLIDSSPVTNFIEIMRVIADSTGNGDSWGKHCLPEHLQDKFHNDWPPPLNRVPRWANAFCGDGPEWPDEITTDRRKPIPPRGTKTWHWKDKDGSWRRYYAWTSENGLHFREGFRWDDVDFYYNYIPPWLATLKFVPEYKD
;
A
#
# COMPACT_ATOMS: atom_id res chain seq x y z
N MET A 1 -17.96 19.04 -52.62
CA MET A 1 -18.10 17.63 -52.17
C MET A 1 -17.05 17.17 -51.14
N ILE A 2 -16.35 18.05 -50.41
CA ILE A 2 -15.20 17.66 -49.56
C ILE A 2 -15.58 17.43 -48.07
N LYS A 3 -16.76 17.87 -47.62
CA LYS A 3 -17.15 17.81 -46.18
C LYS A 3 -17.62 16.44 -45.67
N LYS A 4 -17.90 15.45 -46.54
CA LYS A 4 -18.47 14.15 -46.14
C LYS A 4 -17.42 13.08 -45.77
N LEU A 5 -16.13 13.30 -46.06
CA LEU A 5 -15.06 12.33 -45.76
C LEU A 5 -14.24 12.66 -44.49
N LEU A 6 -14.36 13.86 -43.92
CA LEU A 6 -13.57 14.27 -42.75
C LEU A 6 -14.01 13.56 -41.46
N LEU A 7 -15.32 13.37 -41.27
CA LEU A 7 -15.87 12.75 -40.06
C LEU A 7 -15.46 11.28 -39.86
N PRO A 8 -15.56 10.38 -40.87
CA PRO A 8 -15.15 8.99 -40.69
C PRO A 8 -13.64 8.83 -40.47
N VAL A 9 -12.81 9.69 -41.09
CA VAL A 9 -11.35 9.66 -40.90
C VAL A 9 -10.98 10.06 -39.47
N ILE A 10 -11.59 11.13 -38.94
CA ILE A 10 -11.35 11.57 -37.54
C ILE A 10 -11.80 10.49 -36.55
N LEU A 11 -12.94 9.83 -36.79
CA LEU A 11 -13.46 8.77 -35.92
C LEU A 11 -12.53 7.54 -35.89
N ILE A 12 -12.02 7.13 -37.05
CA ILE A 12 -11.05 6.02 -37.16
C ILE A 12 -9.73 6.40 -36.48
N SER A 13 -9.24 7.62 -36.64
CA SER A 13 -8.03 8.10 -35.96
C SER A 13 -8.19 8.11 -34.43
N LEU A 14 -9.35 8.51 -33.91
CA LEU A 14 -9.66 8.48 -32.47
C LEU A 14 -9.71 7.05 -31.93
N LEU A 15 -10.30 6.11 -32.67
CA LEU A 15 -10.34 4.69 -32.29
C LEU A 15 -8.94 4.05 -32.29
N LEU A 16 -8.08 4.39 -33.26
CA LEU A 16 -6.69 3.94 -33.31
C LEU A 16 -5.85 4.52 -32.16
N LEU A 17 -6.06 5.78 -31.79
CA LEU A 17 -5.39 6.41 -30.64
C LEU A 17 -5.80 5.76 -29.31
N GLN A 18 -7.07 5.38 -29.16
CA GLN A 18 -7.53 4.62 -27.99
C GLN A 18 -6.91 3.22 -27.93
N GLY A 19 -6.75 2.55 -29.08
CA GLY A 19 -6.07 1.25 -29.17
C GLY A 19 -4.59 1.30 -28.75
N CYS A 20 -3.86 2.36 -29.12
CA CYS A 20 -2.47 2.56 -28.67
C CYS A 20 -2.37 2.90 -27.18
N ALA A 21 -3.29 3.69 -26.64
CA ALA A 21 -3.33 4.01 -25.21
C ALA A 21 -3.66 2.77 -24.35
N LEU A 22 -4.55 1.91 -24.83
CA LEU A 22 -4.89 0.65 -24.16
C LEU A 22 -3.73 -0.35 -24.19
N ARG A 23 -2.98 -0.41 -25.30
CA ARG A 23 -1.82 -1.29 -25.45
C ARG A 23 -0.68 -0.89 -24.50
N ARG A 24 -0.41 0.40 -24.32
CA ARG A 24 0.55 0.90 -23.31
C ARG A 24 0.13 0.60 -21.87
N ARG A 25 -1.18 0.59 -21.56
CA ARG A 25 -1.68 0.20 -20.24
C ARG A 25 -1.52 -1.30 -19.95
N LEU A 26 -1.58 -2.15 -20.97
CA LEU A 26 -1.40 -3.60 -20.83
C LEU A 26 0.08 -4.02 -20.75
N GLU A 27 1.01 -3.20 -21.24
CA GLU A 27 2.46 -3.39 -21.05
C GLU A 27 2.90 -3.20 -19.59
N PHE A 28 2.05 -2.61 -18.74
CA PHE A 28 2.28 -2.43 -17.31
C PHE A 28 1.72 -3.56 -16.44
N ILE A 29 1.16 -4.63 -17.02
CA ILE A 29 0.97 -5.85 -16.25
C ILE A 29 2.36 -6.45 -16.05
N PRO A 30 2.90 -6.46 -14.82
CA PRO A 30 4.22 -7.03 -14.58
C PRO A 30 4.16 -8.47 -15.10
N LYS A 31 5.04 -8.81 -16.04
CA LYS A 31 5.31 -10.21 -16.36
C LYS A 31 5.54 -10.87 -15.01
N LEU A 32 4.71 -11.86 -14.64
CA LEU A 32 4.97 -12.72 -13.48
C LEU A 32 6.37 -13.28 -13.69
N ILE A 33 7.34 -12.67 -13.02
CA ILE A 33 8.73 -13.05 -13.14
C ILE A 33 8.78 -14.43 -12.52
N ASP A 34 9.40 -15.38 -13.21
CA ASP A 34 9.75 -16.71 -12.70
C ASP A 34 10.79 -16.54 -11.58
N SER A 35 10.36 -15.94 -10.47
CA SER A 35 11.17 -15.42 -9.39
C SER A 35 10.57 -15.83 -8.06
N SER A 36 11.42 -15.91 -7.04
CA SER A 36 11.01 -16.34 -5.71
C SER A 36 9.84 -15.48 -5.19
N PRO A 37 8.95 -16.01 -4.33
CA PRO A 37 7.88 -15.22 -3.71
C PRO A 37 8.37 -13.94 -3.02
N VAL A 38 9.61 -13.95 -2.49
CA VAL A 38 10.27 -12.78 -1.90
C VAL A 38 10.61 -11.73 -2.96
N THR A 39 11.21 -12.14 -4.08
CA THR A 39 11.55 -11.24 -5.20
C THR A 39 10.31 -10.62 -5.81
N ASN A 40 9.27 -11.44 -6.07
CA ASN A 40 7.98 -10.97 -6.54
C ASN A 40 7.36 -9.97 -5.56
N PHE A 41 7.44 -10.22 -4.25
CA PHE A 41 6.94 -9.26 -3.26
C PHE A 41 7.66 -7.92 -3.34
N ILE A 42 9.00 -7.91 -3.35
CA ILE A 42 9.80 -6.68 -3.44
C ILE A 42 9.47 -5.91 -4.72
N GLU A 43 9.32 -6.60 -5.85
CA GLU A 43 8.99 -5.98 -7.12
C GLU A 43 7.59 -5.33 -7.11
N ILE A 44 6.60 -5.99 -6.48
CA ILE A 44 5.28 -5.39 -6.32
C ILE A 44 5.35 -4.14 -5.44
N MET A 45 6.14 -4.15 -4.36
CA MET A 45 6.32 -2.98 -3.50
C MET A 45 6.97 -1.82 -4.25
N ARG A 46 7.95 -2.10 -5.12
CA ARG A 46 8.54 -1.10 -6.02
C ARG A 46 7.49 -0.46 -6.94
N VAL A 47 6.66 -1.27 -7.60
CA VAL A 47 5.57 -0.78 -8.46
C VAL A 47 4.58 0.09 -7.66
N ILE A 48 4.27 -0.30 -6.42
CA ILE A 48 3.41 0.50 -5.54
C ILE A 48 4.07 1.83 -5.22
N ALA A 49 5.35 1.83 -4.83
CA ALA A 49 6.10 3.06 -4.53
C ALA A 49 6.10 4.04 -5.71
N ASP A 50 6.38 3.54 -6.92
CA ASP A 50 6.34 4.32 -8.16
C ASP A 50 4.94 4.89 -8.45
N SER A 51 3.88 4.22 -7.98
CA SER A 51 2.48 4.65 -8.19
C SER A 51 1.93 5.59 -7.12
N THR A 52 2.46 5.53 -5.89
CA THR A 52 1.95 6.28 -4.74
C THR A 52 2.85 7.44 -4.33
N GLY A 53 4.06 7.53 -4.88
CA GLY A 53 5.05 8.56 -4.56
C GLY A 53 6.15 8.61 -5.61
N ASN A 54 7.31 9.15 -5.23
CA ASN A 54 8.54 9.05 -6.02
C ASN A 54 9.37 7.84 -5.54
N GLY A 55 10.38 7.44 -6.30
CA GLY A 55 11.26 6.30 -5.95
C GLY A 55 11.96 6.45 -4.58
N ASP A 56 12.10 7.68 -4.08
CA ASP A 56 12.67 7.99 -2.76
C ASP A 56 11.67 7.82 -1.59
N SER A 57 10.40 7.53 -1.86
CA SER A 57 9.37 7.33 -0.83
C SER A 57 9.36 5.93 -0.21
N TRP A 58 10.29 5.06 -0.63
CA TRP A 58 10.35 3.64 -0.28
C TRP A 58 11.79 3.16 -0.17
N GLY A 59 12.08 2.30 0.81
CA GLY A 59 13.38 1.64 0.92
C GLY A 59 13.95 1.61 2.32
N LYS A 60 15.23 1.22 2.42
CA LYS A 60 15.95 1.10 3.70
C LYS A 60 15.99 2.41 4.49
N HIS A 61 16.15 3.54 3.81
CA HIS A 61 16.21 4.86 4.46
C HIS A 61 14.88 5.28 5.10
N CYS A 62 13.77 4.64 4.74
CA CYS A 62 12.47 4.86 5.38
C CYS A 62 12.31 4.07 6.69
N LEU A 63 13.25 3.19 7.04
CA LEU A 63 13.25 2.48 8.33
C LEU A 63 14.22 3.11 9.32
N PRO A 64 13.91 3.08 10.62
CA PRO A 64 14.91 3.36 11.65
C PRO A 64 16.05 2.35 11.57
N GLU A 65 17.27 2.79 11.89
CA GLU A 65 18.52 2.04 11.73
C GLU A 65 18.44 0.61 12.31
N HIS A 66 17.84 0.47 13.50
CA HIS A 66 17.73 -0.81 14.20
C HIS A 66 16.79 -1.84 13.52
N LEU A 67 16.10 -1.47 12.44
CA LEU A 67 15.23 -2.34 11.63
C LEU A 67 15.75 -2.57 10.20
N GLN A 68 16.72 -1.80 9.71
CA GLN A 68 17.08 -1.77 8.28
C GLN A 68 17.58 -3.11 7.72
N ASP A 69 18.27 -3.90 8.54
CA ASP A 69 18.83 -5.19 8.15
C ASP A 69 18.06 -6.39 8.74
N LYS A 70 16.85 -6.16 9.25
CA LYS A 70 15.99 -7.22 9.79
C LYS A 70 15.03 -7.76 8.73
N PHE A 71 14.62 -9.01 8.92
CA PHE A 71 13.55 -9.66 8.15
C PHE A 71 12.22 -9.65 8.92
N HIS A 72 11.11 -9.90 8.22
CA HIS A 72 9.80 -10.13 8.82
C HIS A 72 9.72 -11.50 9.49
N ASN A 73 10.22 -11.63 10.71
CA ASN A 73 10.12 -12.86 11.48
C ASN A 73 8.68 -13.20 11.98
N ASP A 74 7.74 -12.27 11.81
CA ASP A 74 6.34 -12.37 12.19
C ASP A 74 5.40 -12.77 11.02
N TRP A 75 5.94 -12.96 9.82
CA TRP A 75 5.19 -13.36 8.63
C TRP A 75 5.23 -14.88 8.41
N PRO A 76 4.26 -15.48 7.70
CA PRO A 76 4.34 -16.89 7.32
C PRO A 76 5.45 -17.13 6.29
N PRO A 77 6.14 -18.29 6.31
CA PRO A 77 7.02 -18.71 5.22
C PRO A 77 6.27 -18.78 3.88
N PRO A 78 6.92 -18.48 2.74
CA PRO A 78 8.32 -18.07 2.58
C PRO A 78 8.57 -16.57 2.81
N LEU A 79 7.51 -15.80 3.10
CA LEU A 79 7.59 -14.34 3.19
C LEU A 79 8.25 -13.83 4.46
N ASN A 80 8.52 -14.71 5.42
CA ASN A 80 9.35 -14.38 6.57
C ASN A 80 10.82 -14.03 6.24
N ARG A 81 11.23 -14.25 4.98
CA ARG A 81 12.53 -13.85 4.42
C ARG A 81 12.49 -12.51 3.69
N VAL A 82 11.34 -11.84 3.66
CA VAL A 82 11.24 -10.48 3.12
C VAL A 82 11.95 -9.52 4.09
N PRO A 83 12.91 -8.70 3.61
CA PRO A 83 13.51 -7.65 4.44
C PRO A 83 12.44 -6.65 4.91
N ARG A 84 12.54 -6.15 6.13
CA ARG A 84 11.57 -5.18 6.66
C ARG A 84 11.45 -3.93 5.81
N TRP A 85 12.56 -3.47 5.22
CA TRP A 85 12.56 -2.28 4.37
C TRP A 85 11.69 -2.44 3.13
N ALA A 86 11.48 -3.68 2.66
CA ALA A 86 10.78 -3.94 1.41
C ALA A 86 9.33 -3.47 1.45
N ASN A 87 8.71 -3.34 2.63
CA ASN A 87 7.39 -2.75 2.75
C ASN A 87 7.37 -1.49 3.64
N ALA A 88 8.52 -0.84 3.79
CA ALA A 88 8.66 0.41 4.52
C ALA A 88 8.63 1.61 3.58
N PHE A 89 7.81 2.59 3.93
CA PHE A 89 7.62 3.81 3.17
C PHE A 89 7.83 5.03 4.08
N CYS A 90 8.41 6.07 3.51
CA CYS A 90 8.68 7.34 4.17
C CYS A 90 7.38 8.15 4.27
N GLY A 91 7.19 8.96 5.31
CA GLY A 91 6.06 9.89 5.41
C GLY A 91 5.91 10.50 6.80
N ASP A 92 5.08 11.54 6.91
CA ASP A 92 4.90 12.36 8.13
C ASP A 92 3.72 11.90 9.01
N GLY A 93 3.16 10.74 8.68
CA GLY A 93 1.95 10.19 9.28
C GLY A 93 0.65 10.75 8.67
N PRO A 94 -0.48 10.13 9.00
CA PRO A 94 -1.74 10.45 8.36
C PRO A 94 -2.35 11.71 8.97
N GLU A 95 -3.18 12.38 8.19
CA GLU A 95 -4.15 13.32 8.76
C GLU A 95 -5.33 12.52 9.30
N TRP A 96 -5.56 12.63 10.60
CA TRP A 96 -6.67 11.94 11.25
C TRP A 96 -7.92 12.82 11.20
N PRO A 97 -9.08 12.30 10.75
CA PRO A 97 -10.34 13.01 10.85
C PRO A 97 -10.61 13.44 12.30
N ASP A 98 -11.22 14.61 12.47
CA ASP A 98 -11.55 15.16 13.79
C ASP A 98 -12.46 14.23 14.61
N GLU A 99 -13.25 13.38 13.95
CA GLU A 99 -14.14 12.42 14.62
C GLU A 99 -13.39 11.23 15.26
N ILE A 100 -12.09 11.03 14.95
CA ILE A 100 -11.27 9.95 15.50
C ILE A 100 -10.52 10.46 16.74
N THR A 101 -10.94 9.97 17.90
CA THR A 101 -10.28 10.24 19.19
C THR A 101 -8.82 9.81 19.18
N THR A 102 -7.97 10.44 20.00
CA THR A 102 -6.53 10.14 20.07
C THR A 102 -6.24 8.66 20.29
N ASP A 103 -7.02 7.97 21.13
CA ASP A 103 -6.86 6.53 21.38
C ASP A 103 -7.19 5.65 20.16
N ARG A 104 -8.01 6.15 19.23
CA ARG A 104 -8.37 5.45 17.99
C ARG A 104 -7.40 5.73 16.84
N ARG A 105 -6.50 6.70 17.00
CA ARG A 105 -5.39 7.01 16.08
C ARG A 105 -4.22 6.01 16.21
N LYS A 106 -4.37 4.97 17.04
CA LYS A 106 -3.38 3.90 17.22
C LYS A 106 -3.28 3.01 15.96
N PRO A 107 -2.09 2.47 15.65
CA PRO A 107 -1.88 1.55 14.52
C PRO A 107 -2.66 0.23 14.61
N ILE A 108 -3.16 -0.09 15.81
CA ILE A 108 -4.07 -1.20 16.08
C ILE A 108 -5.27 -0.58 16.81
N PRO A 109 -6.47 -0.58 16.21
CA PRO A 109 -7.64 0.00 16.84
C PRO A 109 -8.07 -0.83 18.06
N PRO A 110 -8.63 -0.20 19.11
CA PRO A 110 -9.21 -0.90 20.25
C PRO A 110 -10.23 -1.97 19.86
N ARG A 111 -10.47 -2.94 20.75
CA ARG A 111 -11.51 -3.97 20.56
C ARG A 111 -12.89 -3.32 20.33
N GLY A 112 -13.66 -3.88 19.39
CA GLY A 112 -14.97 -3.36 18.98
C GLY A 112 -14.92 -2.15 18.06
N THR A 113 -13.74 -1.74 17.57
CA THR A 113 -13.58 -0.51 16.78
C THR A 113 -12.91 -0.73 15.43
N LYS A 114 -13.02 0.29 14.57
CA LYS A 114 -12.40 0.37 13.24
C LYS A 114 -11.75 1.73 13.02
N THR A 115 -10.72 1.75 12.19
CA THR A 115 -9.95 2.94 11.81
C THR A 115 -9.68 2.90 10.30
N TRP A 116 -9.74 4.07 9.65
CA TRP A 116 -9.43 4.25 8.25
C TRP A 116 -8.88 5.65 7.99
N HIS A 117 -7.97 5.76 7.02
CA HIS A 117 -7.47 7.03 6.52
C HIS A 117 -7.03 6.87 5.05
N TRP A 118 -6.96 7.98 4.33
CA TRP A 118 -6.65 7.97 2.89
C TRP A 118 -5.51 8.89 2.50
N LYS A 119 -5.10 9.81 3.36
CA LYS A 119 -4.12 10.83 3.03
C LYS A 119 -3.14 11.06 4.16
N ASP A 120 -1.91 11.33 3.76
CA ASP A 120 -0.88 11.86 4.62
C ASP A 120 -1.04 13.38 4.77
N LYS A 121 -0.34 13.96 5.75
CA LYS A 121 -0.32 15.40 5.99
C LYS A 121 0.21 16.22 4.80
N ASP A 122 1.05 15.62 3.96
CA ASP A 122 1.57 16.23 2.73
C ASP A 122 0.57 16.14 1.55
N GLY A 123 -0.60 15.52 1.76
CA GLY A 123 -1.64 15.33 0.75
C GLY A 123 -1.48 14.06 -0.10
N SER A 124 -0.41 13.28 0.10
CA SER A 124 -0.16 12.02 -0.62
C SER A 124 -1.24 10.99 -0.32
N TRP A 125 -1.66 10.23 -1.34
CA TRP A 125 -2.69 9.21 -1.19
C TRP A 125 -2.15 7.94 -0.52
N ARG A 126 -2.62 7.64 0.69
CA ARG A 126 -2.32 6.44 1.47
C ARG A 126 -3.57 5.84 2.09
N ARG A 127 -4.15 4.85 1.41
CA ARG A 127 -5.28 4.09 1.94
C ARG A 127 -4.83 3.17 3.07
N TYR A 128 -5.56 3.20 4.17
CA TYR A 128 -5.45 2.26 5.27
C TYR A 128 -6.84 1.89 5.80
N TYR A 129 -6.99 0.62 6.17
CA TYR A 129 -8.17 0.14 6.87
C TYR A 129 -7.78 -0.92 7.89
N ALA A 130 -8.32 -0.82 9.10
CA ALA A 130 -8.20 -1.83 10.12
C ALA A 130 -9.45 -1.91 11.00
N TRP A 131 -9.69 -3.10 11.54
CA TRP A 131 -10.73 -3.33 12.55
C TRP A 131 -10.27 -4.39 13.55
N THR A 132 -10.82 -4.30 14.76
CA THR A 132 -10.59 -5.28 15.83
C THR A 132 -11.96 -5.66 16.41
N SER A 133 -12.30 -6.96 16.38
CA SER A 133 -13.53 -7.47 16.98
C SER A 133 -13.56 -7.25 18.49
N GLU A 134 -14.74 -7.34 19.10
CA GLU A 134 -14.88 -7.32 20.57
C GLU A 134 -14.06 -8.44 21.24
N ASN A 135 -13.96 -9.60 20.57
CA ASN A 135 -13.19 -10.75 21.04
C ASN A 135 -11.68 -10.67 20.66
N GLY A 136 -11.23 -9.54 20.12
CA GLY A 136 -9.81 -9.30 19.81
C GLY A 136 -9.32 -9.80 18.44
N LEU A 137 -10.19 -10.29 17.56
CA LEU A 137 -9.78 -10.64 16.18
C LEU A 137 -9.48 -9.35 15.40
N HIS A 138 -8.25 -9.17 14.98
CA HIS A 138 -7.76 -8.00 14.29
C HIS A 138 -7.44 -8.30 12.82
N PHE A 139 -7.84 -7.38 11.96
CA PHE A 139 -7.55 -7.35 10.53
C PHE A 139 -6.99 -5.99 10.12
N ARG A 140 -6.10 -5.97 9.14
CA ARG A 140 -5.58 -4.75 8.54
C ARG A 140 -5.14 -4.93 7.10
N GLU A 141 -5.25 -3.84 6.33
CA GLU A 141 -4.67 -3.71 4.99
C GLU A 141 -4.24 -2.25 4.72
N GLY A 142 -3.34 -2.06 3.76
CA GLY A 142 -2.89 -0.75 3.31
C GLY A 142 -1.71 -0.18 4.12
N PHE A 143 -1.55 1.15 4.08
CA PHE A 143 -0.44 1.89 4.69
C PHE A 143 -0.69 2.15 6.17
N ARG A 144 -0.14 1.29 7.02
CA ARG A 144 -0.17 1.46 8.48
C ARG A 144 0.96 2.39 8.91
N TRP A 145 0.62 3.52 9.53
CA TRP A 145 1.59 4.34 10.24
C TRP A 145 2.08 3.59 11.48
N ASP A 146 3.39 3.47 11.65
CA ASP A 146 4.02 3.04 12.89
C ASP A 146 4.33 4.29 13.72
N ASP A 147 3.59 4.49 14.80
CA ASP A 147 3.71 5.67 15.67
C ASP A 147 4.82 5.54 16.73
N VAL A 148 5.47 4.38 16.80
CA VAL A 148 6.64 4.15 17.67
C VAL A 148 7.92 4.49 16.93
N ASP A 149 8.05 3.98 15.70
CA ASP A 149 9.27 4.07 14.89
C ASP A 149 9.15 5.09 13.73
N PHE A 150 8.01 5.75 13.60
CA PHE A 150 7.71 6.84 12.66
C PHE A 150 7.97 6.50 11.18
N TYR A 151 7.41 5.39 10.72
CA TYR A 151 7.43 5.02 9.29
C TYR A 151 6.12 4.36 8.87
N TYR A 152 5.88 4.26 7.56
CA TYR A 152 4.76 3.50 7.04
C TYR A 152 5.13 2.07 6.72
N ASN A 153 4.28 1.14 7.14
CA ASN A 153 4.32 -0.25 6.69
C ASN A 153 3.14 -0.53 5.76
N TYR A 154 3.40 -0.97 4.53
CA TYR A 154 2.33 -1.38 3.61
C TYR A 154 2.05 -2.87 3.68
N ILE A 155 0.78 -3.23 3.89
CA ILE A 155 0.30 -4.61 3.81
C ILE A 155 -0.64 -4.73 2.60
N PRO A 156 -0.25 -5.43 1.54
CA PRO A 156 -1.14 -5.65 0.41
C PRO A 156 -2.34 -6.54 0.82
N PRO A 157 -3.51 -6.39 0.16
CA PRO A 157 -4.72 -7.12 0.54
C PRO A 157 -4.56 -8.65 0.59
N TRP A 158 -3.74 -9.24 -0.29
CA TRP A 158 -3.49 -10.69 -0.29
C TRP A 158 -2.54 -11.16 0.82
N LEU A 159 -1.91 -10.24 1.55
CA LEU A 159 -1.17 -10.51 2.79
C LEU A 159 -1.87 -9.92 4.02
N ALA A 160 -3.12 -9.48 3.89
CA ALA A 160 -3.89 -9.02 5.03
C ALA A 160 -3.99 -10.18 6.04
N THR A 161 -3.37 -10.00 7.21
CA THR A 161 -3.31 -11.01 8.25
C THR A 161 -4.44 -10.82 9.24
N LEU A 162 -5.02 -11.95 9.66
CA LEU A 162 -5.90 -12.03 10.82
C LEU A 162 -5.08 -12.48 12.02
N LYS A 163 -5.14 -11.74 13.13
CA LYS A 163 -4.48 -12.13 14.39
C LYS A 163 -5.34 -11.80 15.60
N PHE A 164 -5.18 -12.54 16.69
CA PHE A 164 -5.79 -12.15 17.96
C PHE A 164 -4.91 -11.14 18.70
N VAL A 165 -5.51 -10.05 19.16
CA VAL A 165 -4.89 -9.03 20.00
C VAL A 165 -5.25 -9.31 21.46
N PRO A 166 -4.26 -9.48 22.35
CA PRO A 166 -4.51 -9.67 23.77
C PRO A 166 -5.34 -8.52 24.35
N GLU A 167 -6.11 -8.83 25.38
CA GLU A 167 -6.75 -7.78 26.18
C GLU A 167 -5.67 -7.18 27.08
N TYR A 168 -5.39 -5.89 26.91
CA TYR A 168 -4.61 -5.17 27.91
C TYR A 168 -5.51 -5.04 29.13
N LYS A 169 -5.19 -5.77 30.19
CA LYS A 169 -5.71 -5.46 31.53
C LYS A 169 -4.78 -4.39 32.08
N ASP A 170 -5.33 -3.20 32.29
CA ASP A 170 -4.65 -2.09 32.99
C ASP A 170 -4.16 -2.53 34.38
#